data_AF-A0A165J5U2-F1
#
_entry.id   AF-A0A165J5U2-F1
#
_cell.length_a   1.000
_cell.length_b   1.000
_cell.length_c   1.000
_cell.angle_alpha   90.00
_cell.angle_beta   90.00
_cell.angle_gamma   90.00
#
_symmetry.space_group_name_H-M   'P 1'
#
loop_
_entity.id
_entity.type
_entity.pdbx_description
1 polymer ?
#
loop_
_entity_poly.entity_id
_entity_poly.type
_entity_poly.pdbx_seq_one_letter_code
_entity_poly.pdbx_strand_id
1 'polypeptide(L)'
;MRPTVAALGKASRRPLIGKRANKDFYKGYGAARLPGGHRTGAPGKHVIAGKAKYRVIDEQVRVFVAPPIEHILSSPLKPYVYREVPEKGPDDGPYQQQHLGGFPGEYWLRVMRERHGSSTAGSTQAAPAVNAPTTSSATSA
;
A
#
# COMPACT_ATOMS: atom_id res chain seq x y z
N MET A 1 -7.79 34.87 12.79
CA MET A 1 -8.19 35.91 11.81
C MET A 1 -9.35 35.37 10.98
N ARG A 2 -10.58 35.84 11.23
CA ARG A 2 -11.71 35.57 10.34
C ARG A 2 -11.53 36.51 9.15
N PRO A 3 -11.26 36.02 7.92
CA PRO A 3 -11.20 36.92 6.77
C PRO A 3 -12.56 37.63 6.73
N THR A 4 -12.51 38.95 6.82
CA THR A 4 -13.66 39.83 6.80
C THR A 4 -14.61 39.37 5.69
N VAL A 5 -15.86 39.31 6.09
CA VAL A 5 -16.98 38.76 5.36
C VAL A 5 -17.09 39.42 3.98
N ALA A 6 -16.46 38.81 2.99
CA ALA A 6 -16.80 39.00 1.57
C ALA A 6 -18.19 38.40 1.24
N ALA A 7 -19.09 38.24 2.23
CA ALA A 7 -20.48 37.90 1.94
C ALA A 7 -21.27 39.12 1.44
N LEU A 8 -20.81 40.35 1.73
CA LEU A 8 -21.40 41.59 1.22
C LEU A 8 -20.54 42.30 0.15
N GLY A 9 -19.36 41.75 -0.17
CA GLY A 9 -18.50 42.30 -1.22
C GLY A 9 -18.89 41.75 -2.60
N LYS A 10 -19.26 42.63 -3.54
CA LYS A 10 -19.66 42.28 -4.92
C LYS A 10 -18.62 41.44 -5.68
N ALA A 11 -17.33 41.52 -5.31
CA ALA A 11 -16.24 40.83 -6.00
C ALA A 11 -15.74 39.61 -5.18
N SER A 12 -16.35 38.46 -5.38
CA SER A 12 -15.86 37.22 -4.77
C SER A 12 -14.66 36.69 -5.59
N ARG A 13 -13.44 36.81 -5.06
CA ARG A 13 -12.21 36.18 -5.61
C ARG A 13 -12.06 34.71 -5.19
N ARG A 14 -13.17 34.01 -4.97
CA ARG A 14 -13.16 32.61 -4.53
C ARG A 14 -12.77 31.68 -5.68
N PRO A 15 -12.03 30.59 -5.43
CA PRO A 15 -11.65 29.64 -6.47
C PRO A 15 -12.90 29.01 -7.10
N LEU A 16 -12.90 28.89 -8.42
CA LEU A 16 -14.01 28.32 -9.16
C LEU A 16 -14.15 26.82 -8.83
N ILE A 17 -15.38 26.39 -8.57
CA ILE A 17 -15.75 24.99 -8.33
C ILE A 17 -16.69 24.53 -9.45
N GLY A 18 -16.75 23.22 -9.71
CA GLY A 18 -17.57 22.68 -10.81
C GLY A 18 -19.05 23.06 -10.74
N LYS A 19 -19.59 23.36 -9.55
CA LYS A 19 -20.99 23.79 -9.36
C LYS A 19 -21.24 25.27 -9.65
N ARG A 20 -20.20 26.09 -9.85
CA ARG A 20 -20.32 27.55 -10.04
C ARG A 20 -20.06 28.01 -11.47
N ALA A 21 -19.75 27.08 -12.37
CA ALA A 21 -19.33 27.40 -13.73
C ALA A 21 -20.33 26.85 -14.75
N ASN A 22 -20.16 27.22 -16.02
CA ASN A 22 -21.06 26.83 -17.11
C ASN A 22 -20.72 25.43 -17.67
N LYS A 23 -21.49 24.98 -18.66
CA LYS A 23 -21.46 23.65 -19.29
C LYS A 23 -20.07 23.14 -19.67
N ASP A 24 -19.18 24.00 -20.15
CA ASP A 24 -17.86 23.60 -20.65
C ASP A 24 -16.78 23.54 -19.55
N PHE A 25 -17.11 23.96 -18.32
CA PHE A 25 -16.16 23.93 -17.22
C PHE A 25 -16.18 22.58 -16.52
N TYR A 26 -15.13 21.79 -16.75
CA TYR A 26 -14.87 20.57 -16.00
C TYR A 26 -13.74 20.77 -14.99
N LYS A 27 -13.98 20.39 -13.74
CA LYS A 27 -12.97 20.34 -12.68
C LYS A 27 -13.03 19.01 -11.95
N GLY A 28 -11.93 18.26 -11.98
CA GLY A 28 -11.82 16.97 -11.29
C GLY A 28 -11.77 17.11 -9.76
N TYR A 29 -12.20 16.06 -9.05
CA TYR A 29 -12.20 16.00 -7.58
C TYR A 29 -10.88 15.48 -6.97
N GLY A 30 -9.85 15.27 -7.80
CA GLY A 30 -8.60 14.68 -7.31
C GLY A 30 -8.72 13.21 -6.90
N ALA A 31 -9.75 12.50 -7.40
CA ALA A 31 -9.95 11.07 -7.13
C ALA A 31 -8.70 10.23 -7.42
N ALA A 32 -7.85 10.64 -8.36
CA ALA A 32 -6.56 10.03 -8.70
C ALA A 32 -5.43 10.20 -7.64
N ARG A 33 -5.70 10.85 -6.50
CA ARG A 33 -4.71 11.03 -5.42
C ARG A 33 -4.95 10.01 -4.30
N LEU A 34 -3.88 9.44 -3.75
CA LEU A 34 -3.97 8.63 -2.53
C LEU A 34 -4.08 9.52 -1.29
N PRO A 35 -4.74 9.05 -0.21
CA PRO A 35 -4.70 9.75 1.08
C PRO A 35 -3.23 9.92 1.51
N GLY A 36 -2.81 11.17 1.70
CA GLY A 36 -1.45 11.53 2.10
C GLY A 36 -0.34 11.41 1.04
N GLY A 37 -0.67 11.07 -0.22
CA GLY A 37 0.36 10.59 -1.16
C GLY A 37 0.31 11.09 -2.60
N HIS A 38 1.03 10.35 -3.45
CA HIS A 38 1.25 10.62 -4.86
C HIS A 38 -0.03 10.48 -5.71
N ARG A 39 -0.01 11.09 -6.89
CA ARG A 39 -1.06 10.94 -7.90
C ARG A 39 -0.79 9.68 -8.72
N THR A 40 -1.72 8.73 -8.69
CA THR A 40 -1.67 7.48 -9.47
C THR A 40 -2.25 7.61 -10.88
N GLY A 41 -2.82 8.77 -11.23
CA GLY A 41 -3.44 8.99 -12.54
C GLY A 41 -4.88 8.48 -12.63
N ALA A 42 -5.46 8.61 -13.82
CA ALA A 42 -6.83 8.15 -14.09
C ALA A 42 -6.87 6.64 -14.36
N PRO A 43 -7.94 5.92 -13.97
CA PRO A 43 -8.03 4.45 -14.09
C PRO A 43 -8.32 3.95 -15.52
N GLY A 44 -8.03 4.75 -16.54
CA GLY A 44 -8.47 4.49 -17.90
C GLY A 44 -8.27 5.65 -18.86
N LYS A 45 -8.77 5.47 -20.08
CA LYS A 45 -8.56 6.41 -21.20
C LYS A 45 -9.87 6.76 -21.89
N HIS A 46 -9.98 8.01 -22.33
CA HIS A 46 -11.06 8.42 -23.22
C HIS A 46 -10.84 7.84 -24.61
N VAL A 47 -11.90 7.25 -25.18
CA VAL A 47 -11.87 6.65 -26.52
C VAL A 47 -12.67 7.54 -27.46
N ILE A 48 -12.05 7.94 -28.57
CA ILE A 48 -12.62 8.85 -29.55
C ILE A 48 -13.71 8.12 -30.37
N ALA A 49 -13.40 6.90 -30.82
CA ALA A 49 -14.26 6.06 -31.65
C ALA A 49 -14.88 4.90 -30.85
N GLY A 50 -16.15 4.58 -31.11
CA GLY A 50 -16.88 3.48 -30.47
C GLY A 50 -18.04 3.92 -29.58
N LYS A 51 -18.77 2.92 -29.06
CA LYS A 51 -19.97 3.09 -28.22
C LYS A 51 -19.63 3.55 -26.80
N ALA A 52 -18.54 3.03 -26.22
CA ALA A 52 -18.04 3.47 -24.92
C ALA A 52 -16.99 4.59 -25.09
N LYS A 53 -17.26 5.78 -24.52
CA LYS A 53 -16.37 6.95 -24.63
C LYS A 53 -15.24 6.99 -23.60
N TYR A 54 -15.30 6.11 -22.60
CA TYR A 54 -14.23 5.91 -21.62
C TYR A 54 -14.04 4.42 -21.39
N ARG A 55 -12.79 3.96 -21.48
CA ARG A 55 -12.41 2.57 -21.24
C ARG A 55 -11.59 2.50 -19.96
N VAL A 56 -12.07 1.72 -19.00
CA VAL A 56 -11.34 1.37 -17.78
C VAL A 56 -10.23 0.39 -18.14
N ILE A 57 -9.04 0.59 -17.58
CA ILE A 57 -7.89 -0.30 -17.75
C ILE A 57 -7.60 -0.90 -16.38
N ASP A 58 -7.87 -2.19 -16.21
CA ASP A 58 -7.81 -2.87 -14.91
C ASP A 58 -6.43 -2.75 -14.25
N GLU A 59 -5.36 -2.74 -15.05
CA GLU A 59 -3.98 -2.52 -14.59
C GLU A 59 -3.74 -1.16 -13.94
N GLN A 60 -4.56 -0.15 -14.26
CA GLN A 60 -4.48 1.20 -13.71
C GLN A 60 -5.50 1.43 -12.57
N VAL A 61 -6.39 0.47 -12.35
CA VAL A 61 -7.34 0.52 -11.25
C VAL A 61 -6.62 0.21 -9.95
N ARG A 62 -6.85 1.04 -8.94
CA ARG A 62 -6.27 0.81 -7.61
C ARG A 62 -7.01 -0.30 -6.90
N VAL A 63 -6.25 -1.23 -6.33
CA VAL A 63 -6.76 -2.32 -5.50
C VAL A 63 -6.15 -2.19 -4.11
N PHE A 64 -7.01 -2.21 -3.09
CA PHE A 64 -6.58 -2.26 -1.69
C PHE A 64 -6.60 -3.72 -1.25
N VAL A 65 -5.42 -4.32 -1.12
CA VAL A 65 -5.27 -5.71 -0.72
C VAL A 65 -5.36 -5.79 0.80
N ALA A 66 -6.35 -6.53 1.29
CA ALA A 66 -6.50 -6.85 2.70
C ALA A 66 -6.14 -8.32 2.95
N PRO A 67 -5.63 -8.68 4.14
CA PRO A 67 -5.51 -10.07 4.56
C PRO A 67 -6.89 -10.78 4.58
N PRO A 68 -6.92 -12.12 4.52
CA PRO A 68 -8.15 -12.87 4.71
C PRO A 68 -8.85 -12.49 6.02
N ILE A 69 -10.18 -12.40 5.99
CA ILE A 69 -10.96 -11.90 7.13
C ILE A 69 -10.78 -12.75 8.39
N GLU A 70 -10.61 -14.07 8.22
CA GLU A 70 -10.36 -15.00 9.32
C GLU A 70 -9.10 -14.63 10.10
N HIS A 71 -8.01 -14.26 9.40
CA HIS A 71 -6.76 -13.83 10.03
C HIS A 71 -6.90 -12.49 10.73
N ILE A 72 -7.72 -11.59 10.20
CA ILE A 72 -7.99 -10.29 10.83
C ILE A 72 -8.76 -10.50 12.13
N LEU A 73 -9.77 -11.39 12.13
CA LEU A 73 -10.60 -11.67 13.30
C LEU A 73 -9.87 -12.50 14.36
N SER A 74 -8.99 -13.43 13.95
CA SER A 74 -8.17 -14.22 14.88
C SER A 74 -6.98 -13.44 15.44
N SER A 75 -6.65 -12.28 14.86
CA SER A 75 -5.52 -11.47 15.31
C SER A 75 -5.76 -10.92 16.71
N PRO A 76 -4.80 -11.06 17.65
CA PRO A 76 -4.90 -10.42 18.96
C PRO A 76 -4.67 -8.91 18.90
N LEU A 77 -4.24 -8.37 17.74
CA LEU A 77 -3.90 -6.96 17.57
C LEU A 77 -5.17 -6.11 17.51
N LYS A 78 -5.21 -5.05 18.33
CA LYS A 78 -6.29 -4.07 18.37
C LYS A 78 -5.79 -2.69 17.91
N PRO A 79 -6.68 -1.79 17.48
CA PRO A 79 -6.30 -0.42 17.10
C PRO A 79 -5.71 0.40 18.24
N TYR A 80 -5.95 0.00 19.49
CA TYR A 80 -5.53 0.70 20.70
C TYR A 80 -4.72 -0.21 21.61
N VAL A 81 -3.82 0.41 22.38
CA VAL A 81 -2.97 -0.25 23.37
C VAL A 81 -3.50 0.05 24.78
N TYR A 82 -3.28 -0.87 25.72
CA TYR A 82 -3.65 -0.67 27.11
C TYR A 82 -2.80 0.44 27.76
N ARG A 83 -3.44 1.36 28.48
CA ARG A 83 -2.82 2.60 28.97
C ARG A 83 -1.69 2.37 29.99
N GLU A 84 -1.73 1.27 30.73
CA GLU A 84 -0.71 0.94 31.72
C GLU A 84 0.53 0.30 31.12
N VAL A 85 0.50 -0.05 29.82
CA VAL A 85 1.71 -0.50 29.13
C VAL A 85 2.60 0.72 28.93
N PRO A 86 3.80 0.74 29.53
CA PRO A 86 4.70 1.87 29.38
C PRO A 86 5.09 2.01 27.90
N GLU A 87 5.02 3.24 27.39
CA GLU A 87 5.61 3.55 26.11
C GLU A 87 7.11 3.27 26.21
N LYS A 88 7.61 2.36 25.37
CA LYS A 88 9.07 2.24 25.22
C LYS A 88 9.57 3.56 24.66
N GLY A 89 10.45 4.23 25.40
CA GLY A 89 10.96 5.54 25.03
C GLY A 89 11.71 5.50 23.70
N PRO A 90 12.08 6.68 23.16
CA PRO A 90 12.93 6.80 21.98
C PRO A 90 14.38 6.34 22.22
N ASP A 91 14.70 5.65 23.34
CA ASP A 91 15.96 4.92 23.58
C ASP A 91 15.82 3.37 23.78
N ASP A 92 14.60 2.80 23.92
CA ASP A 92 14.35 1.35 24.16
C ASP A 92 13.72 0.51 23.00
N GLY A 93 13.66 1.04 21.78
CA GLY A 93 12.89 0.51 20.65
C GLY A 93 13.74 0.39 19.39
N PRO A 94 13.44 -0.54 18.48
CA PRO A 94 14.28 -0.79 17.31
C PRO A 94 14.41 0.43 16.38
N TYR A 95 13.54 1.45 16.50
CA TYR A 95 13.34 2.54 15.54
C TYR A 95 14.18 3.81 15.76
N GLN A 96 15.19 3.77 16.61
CA GLN A 96 15.79 5.00 17.17
C GLN A 96 17.03 5.47 16.44
N GLN A 97 17.76 4.53 15.87
CA GLN A 97 18.90 4.80 14.99
C GLN A 97 18.46 4.88 13.52
N GLN A 98 17.20 5.23 13.29
CA GLN A 98 16.76 5.53 11.94
C GLN A 98 17.37 6.86 11.54
N HIS A 99 18.37 6.81 10.66
CA HIS A 99 18.72 7.99 9.88
C HIS A 99 17.49 8.45 9.11
N LEU A 100 17.43 9.71 8.69
CA LEU A 100 16.28 10.28 7.94
C LEU A 100 15.91 9.49 6.64
N GLY A 101 16.66 8.44 6.27
CA GLY A 101 16.38 7.51 5.18
C GLY A 101 16.07 6.05 5.59
N GLY A 102 15.88 5.73 6.87
CA GLY A 102 15.53 4.39 7.35
C GLY A 102 16.65 3.67 8.13
N PHE A 103 16.72 2.35 8.02
CA PHE A 103 17.79 1.54 8.62
C PHE A 103 18.86 1.18 7.57
N PRO A 104 20.15 1.13 7.95
CA PRO A 104 21.21 0.85 6.98
C PRO A 104 21.14 -0.62 6.55
N GLY A 105 21.64 -0.92 5.36
CA GLY A 105 21.70 -2.31 4.86
C GLY A 105 22.42 -3.25 5.83
N GLU A 106 23.46 -2.77 6.51
CA GLU A 106 24.20 -3.50 7.54
C GLU A 106 23.33 -3.92 8.74
N TYR A 107 22.41 -3.04 9.17
CA TYR A 107 21.48 -3.35 10.26
C TYR A 107 20.56 -4.51 9.87
N TRP A 108 19.97 -4.45 8.66
CA TRP A 108 19.12 -5.53 8.16
C TRP A 108 19.89 -6.83 7.98
N LEU A 109 21.14 -6.77 7.49
CA LEU A 109 21.99 -7.94 7.36
C LEU A 109 22.28 -8.58 8.72
N ARG A 110 22.56 -7.79 9.75
CA ARG A 110 22.76 -8.26 11.12
C ARG A 110 21.49 -8.92 11.68
N VAL A 111 20.34 -8.24 11.60
CA VAL A 111 19.05 -8.78 12.08
C VAL A 111 18.68 -10.08 11.37
N MET A 112 18.91 -10.16 10.04
CA MET A 112 18.69 -11.38 9.26
C MET A 112 19.61 -12.51 9.72
N ARG A 113 20.90 -12.24 9.96
CA ARG A 113 21.85 -13.24 10.47
C ARG A 113 21.49 -13.74 11.86
N GLU A 114 21.00 -12.88 12.75
CA GLU A 114 20.56 -13.28 14.09
C GLU A 114 19.31 -14.17 14.05
N ARG A 115 18.34 -13.84 13.18
CA ARG A 115 17.10 -14.60 13.01
C ARG A 115 17.28 -15.93 12.28
N HIS A 116 18.16 -15.98 11.27
CA HIS A 116 18.39 -17.17 10.46
C HIS A 116 19.60 -18.00 10.93
N GLY A 117 20.59 -17.39 11.56
CA GLY A 117 21.74 -18.10 12.14
C GLY A 117 21.37 -18.95 13.36
N SER A 118 20.29 -18.60 14.05
CA SER A 118 19.73 -19.39 15.15
C SER A 118 18.88 -20.60 14.68
N SER A 119 18.45 -20.65 13.41
CA SER A 119 17.69 -21.81 12.88
C SER A 119 18.57 -22.97 12.41
N THR A 120 19.85 -22.74 12.09
CA THR A 120 20.76 -23.80 11.61
C THR A 120 21.22 -24.74 12.74
N ALA A 121 21.03 -24.36 14.01
CA ALA A 121 21.33 -25.24 15.14
C ALA A 121 20.22 -26.28 15.43
N GLY A 122 19.07 -26.24 14.72
CA GLY A 122 17.91 -27.07 15.04
C GLY A 122 17.33 -27.94 13.91
N SER A 123 17.79 -27.83 12.65
CA SER A 123 17.22 -28.62 11.54
C SER A 123 18.26 -29.50 10.86
N THR A 124 18.74 -30.53 11.57
CA THR A 124 19.04 -31.81 10.90
C THR A 124 17.71 -32.52 10.67
N GLN A 125 16.91 -32.02 9.74
CA GLN A 125 15.89 -32.85 9.09
C GLN A 125 16.45 -33.16 7.71
N ALA A 126 16.85 -34.41 7.54
CA ALA A 126 17.33 -34.97 6.29
C ALA A 126 16.37 -34.58 5.15
N ALA A 127 16.93 -34.01 4.08
CA ALA A 127 16.18 -33.78 2.86
C ALA A 127 15.53 -35.10 2.41
N PRO A 128 14.21 -35.15 2.14
CA PRO A 128 13.62 -36.33 1.55
C PRO A 128 14.27 -36.54 0.17
N ALA A 129 14.81 -37.73 -0.04
CA ALA A 129 15.41 -38.16 -1.30
C ALA A 129 14.41 -37.91 -2.43
N VAL A 130 14.78 -37.04 -3.37
CA VAL A 130 14.03 -36.82 -4.61
C VAL A 130 14.15 -38.10 -5.42
N ASN A 131 13.04 -38.84 -5.53
CA ASN A 131 12.94 -40.03 -6.36
C ASN A 131 13.32 -39.67 -7.80
N ALA A 132 14.31 -40.38 -8.33
CA ALA A 132 14.75 -40.28 -9.72
C ALA A 132 13.60 -40.63 -10.69
N PRO A 133 13.52 -39.98 -11.87
CA PRO A 133 12.50 -40.31 -12.86
C PRO A 133 12.74 -41.71 -13.43
N THR A 134 11.82 -42.63 -13.16
CA THR A 134 11.74 -43.92 -13.86
C THR A 134 11.38 -43.70 -15.32
N THR A 135 12.33 -43.90 -16.22
CA THR A 135 12.08 -44.00 -17.66
C THR A 135 11.29 -45.26 -17.96
N SER A 136 9.99 -45.14 -18.25
CA SER A 136 9.21 -46.23 -18.85
C SER A 136 9.45 -46.23 -20.36
N SER A 137 10.19 -47.23 -20.81
CA SER A 137 10.37 -47.57 -22.22
C SER A 137 9.04 -48.00 -22.84
N ALA A 138 8.62 -47.29 -23.89
CA ALA A 138 7.52 -47.70 -24.76
C ALA A 138 7.84 -49.05 -25.41
N THR A 139 6.96 -50.03 -25.20
CA THR A 139 6.97 -51.30 -25.93
C THR A 139 5.81 -51.28 -26.94
N SER A 140 6.18 -51.59 -28.17
CA SER A 140 5.37 -51.85 -29.35
C SER A 140 4.13 -52.74 -29.15
N ALA A 141 3.03 -52.35 -29.80
CA ALA A 141 2.11 -53.24 -30.54
C ALA A 141 1.32 -52.41 -31.54
#